data_AF-Q0AY88-F1
#
_entry.id   AF-Q0AY88-F1
#
_cell.length_a   1.000
_cell.length_b   1.000
_cell.length_c   1.000
_cell.angle_alpha   90.00
_cell.angle_beta   90.00
_cell.angle_gamma   90.00
#
_symmetry.space_group_name_H-M   'P 1'
#
loop_
_entity.id
_entity.type
_entity.pdbx_description
1 polymer ?
#
loop_
_entity_poly.entity_id
_entity_poly.type
_entity_poly.pdbx_seq_one_letter_code
_entity_poly.pdbx_strand_id
1 'polypeptide(L)'
;MKGGSSMALKDSNVMVRIPEELLPLLNDLVHGKSVDENVRISLAISFFVGKTISLAKASEIAGLSLNDFIYILNTRNIPWSEYTESDFLQDSVAIRELVRESGD
;
A
#
# COMPACT_ATOMS: atom_id res chain seq x y z
N MET A 1 -19.05 -36.11 5.48
CA MET A 1 -18.79 -34.76 4.91
C MET A 1 -19.16 -33.74 5.99
N LYS A 2 -18.18 -33.14 6.68
CA LYS A 2 -18.44 -32.09 7.68
C LYS A 2 -18.32 -30.74 6.98
N GLY A 3 -19.43 -30.00 6.92
CA GLY A 3 -19.50 -28.67 6.34
C GLY A 3 -18.59 -27.71 7.09
N GLY A 4 -17.67 -27.07 6.36
CA GLY A 4 -16.98 -25.89 6.83
C GLY A 4 -17.98 -24.74 6.87
N SER A 5 -18.32 -24.28 8.07
CA SER A 5 -19.12 -23.08 8.26
C SER A 5 -18.27 -21.89 7.81
N SER A 6 -18.63 -21.30 6.66
CA SER A 6 -18.08 -20.03 6.21
C SER A 6 -18.42 -18.99 7.25
N MET A 7 -17.40 -18.49 7.96
CA MET A 7 -17.56 -17.41 8.92
C MET A 7 -17.75 -16.13 8.12
N ALA A 8 -19.00 -15.81 7.80
CA ALA A 8 -19.36 -14.50 7.27
C ALA A 8 -18.87 -13.46 8.27
N LEU A 9 -17.89 -12.64 7.87
CA LEU A 9 -17.50 -11.47 8.63
C LEU A 9 -18.74 -10.59 8.70
N LYS A 10 -19.36 -10.53 9.88
CA LYS A 10 -20.45 -9.61 10.16
C LYS A 10 -19.92 -8.21 9.86
N ASP A 11 -20.65 -7.38 9.11
CA ASP A 11 -20.32 -5.96 8.94
C ASP A 11 -20.26 -5.31 10.34
N SER A 12 -19.06 -5.23 10.89
CA SER A 12 -18.78 -4.85 12.27
C SER A 12 -17.97 -3.57 12.23
N ASN A 13 -18.61 -2.44 12.49
CA ASN A 13 -17.90 -1.17 12.62
C ASN A 13 -17.41 -1.02 14.05
N VAL A 14 -16.15 -0.63 14.21
CA VAL A 14 -15.53 -0.28 15.50
C VAL A 14 -15.40 1.23 15.59
N MET A 15 -15.90 1.82 16.67
CA MET A 15 -15.74 3.26 16.93
C MET A 15 -14.45 3.51 17.71
N VAL A 16 -13.58 4.35 17.16
CA VAL A 16 -12.34 4.80 17.81
C VAL A 16 -12.49 6.27 18.17
N ARG A 17 -12.16 6.63 19.41
CA ARG A 17 -12.14 8.03 19.85
C ARG A 17 -10.76 8.61 19.59
N ILE A 18 -10.70 9.69 18.81
CA ILE A 18 -9.47 10.42 18.50
C ILE A 18 -9.56 11.79 19.17
N PRO A 19 -8.54 12.22 19.95
CA PRO A 19 -8.47 13.58 20.48
C PRO A 19 -8.51 14.62 19.37
N GLU A 20 -9.25 15.71 19.59
CA GLU A 20 -9.48 16.75 18.58
C GLU A 20 -8.19 17.43 18.11
N GLU A 21 -7.21 17.57 19.02
CA GLU A 21 -5.88 18.11 18.72
C GLU A 21 -5.08 17.30 17.69
N LEU A 22 -5.43 16.03 17.45
CA LEU A 22 -4.77 15.18 16.45
C LEU A 22 -5.41 15.30 15.06
N LEU A 23 -6.58 15.93 14.93
CA LEU A 23 -7.27 16.05 13.64
C LEU A 23 -6.45 16.81 12.58
N PRO A 24 -5.76 17.93 12.89
CA PRO A 24 -4.88 18.59 11.92
C PRO A 24 -3.76 17.66 11.46
N LEU A 25 -3.14 16.94 12.41
CA LEU A 25 -2.06 15.99 12.10
C LEU A 25 -2.53 14.85 11.22
N LEU A 26 -3.76 14.36 11.40
CA LEU A 26 -4.36 13.33 10.53
C LEU A 26 -4.59 13.82 9.10
N ASN A 27 -4.96 15.08 8.93
CA ASN A 27 -5.16 15.70 7.62
C ASN A 27 -3.83 15.99 6.90
N ASP A 28 -2.79 16.32 7.67
CA ASP A 28 -1.43 16.50 7.14
C ASP A 28 -0.78 15.15 6.84
N LEU A 29 -1.13 14.12 7.64
CA LEU A 29 -0.65 12.77 7.42
C LEU A 29 -1.08 12.30 6.05
N VAL A 30 -2.37 12.32 5.68
CA VAL A 30 -2.83 11.77 4.39
C VAL A 30 -3.81 12.72 3.71
N HIS A 31 -3.74 12.85 2.38
CA HIS A 31 -4.65 13.68 1.58
C HIS A 31 -5.96 12.97 1.18
N GLY A 32 -6.57 12.24 2.11
CA GLY A 32 -7.93 11.71 1.93
C GLY A 32 -8.97 12.84 2.06
N LYS A 33 -10.19 12.58 1.58
CA LYS A 33 -11.29 13.56 1.53
C LYS A 33 -12.05 13.69 2.86
N SER A 34 -11.78 12.81 3.82
CA SER A 34 -12.39 12.78 5.14
C SER A 34 -11.46 12.19 6.18
N VAL A 35 -11.75 12.44 7.47
CA VAL A 35 -11.00 11.83 8.59
C VAL A 35 -11.02 10.31 8.52
N ASP A 36 -12.16 9.72 8.16
CA ASP A 36 -12.30 8.26 8.02
C ASP A 36 -11.41 7.68 6.91
N GLU A 37 -11.29 8.39 5.78
CA GLU A 37 -10.36 8.02 4.72
C GLU A 37 -8.91 8.12 5.21
N ASN A 38 -8.56 9.21 5.89
CA ASN A 38 -7.21 9.42 6.41
C ASN A 38 -6.80 8.33 7.40
N VAL A 39 -7.72 7.92 8.28
CA VAL A 39 -7.51 6.82 9.22
C VAL A 39 -7.35 5.50 8.47
N ARG A 40 -8.22 5.17 7.51
CA ARG A 40 -8.12 3.94 6.72
C ARG A 40 -6.79 3.85 5.96
N ILE A 41 -6.38 4.92 5.29
CA ILE A 41 -5.12 4.95 4.55
C ILE A 41 -3.92 4.81 5.51
N SER A 42 -3.94 5.50 6.65
CA SER A 42 -2.88 5.40 7.67
C SER A 42 -2.73 3.97 8.21
N LEU A 43 -3.85 3.27 8.45
CA LEU A 43 -3.85 1.87 8.87
C LEU A 43 -3.32 0.95 7.76
N ALA A 44 -3.74 1.15 6.51
CA ALA A 44 -3.25 0.38 5.38
C ALA A 44 -1.73 0.49 5.20
N ILE A 45 -1.19 1.72 5.32
CA ILE A 45 0.26 1.96 5.30
C ILE A 45 0.93 1.21 6.46
N SER A 46 0.39 1.32 7.68
CA SER A 46 0.97 0.68 8.86
C SER A 46 1.01 -0.85 8.73
N PHE A 47 -0.06 -1.46 8.23
CA PHE A 47 -0.11 -2.92 7.99
C PHE A 47 0.83 -3.36 6.86
N PHE A 48 0.96 -2.56 5.81
CA PHE A 48 1.88 -2.84 4.71
C PHE A 48 3.35 -2.77 5.17
N VAL A 49 3.73 -1.68 5.83
CA VAL A 49 5.10 -1.50 6.38
C VAL A 49 5.42 -2.59 7.40
N GLY A 50 4.44 -2.97 8.22
CA GLY A 50 4.55 -4.11 9.14
C GLY A 50 4.55 -5.49 8.47
N LYS A 51 4.60 -5.56 7.13
CA LYS A 51 4.54 -6.78 6.31
C LYS A 51 3.37 -7.72 6.67
N THR A 52 2.29 -7.18 7.23
CA THR A 52 1.12 -7.94 7.65
C THR A 52 0.18 -8.21 6.48
N ILE A 53 0.19 -7.32 5.48
CA ILE A 53 -0.60 -7.44 4.25
C ILE A 53 0.26 -7.11 3.03
N SER A 54 -0.17 -7.58 1.86
CA SER A 54 0.46 -7.24 0.58
C SER A 54 0.15 -5.80 0.15
N LEU A 55 0.96 -5.27 -0.78
CA LEU A 55 0.74 -3.94 -1.38
C LEU A 55 -0.66 -3.80 -1.99
N ALA A 56 -1.11 -4.82 -2.74
CA ALA A 56 -2.44 -4.83 -3.35
C ALA A 56 -3.57 -4.85 -2.30
N LYS A 57 -3.40 -5.58 -1.20
CA LYS A 57 -4.40 -5.59 -0.12
C LYS A 57 -4.43 -4.25 0.62
N ALA A 58 -3.27 -3.61 0.78
CA ALA A 58 -3.19 -2.29 1.38
C ALA A 58 -3.90 -1.23 0.54
N SER A 59 -3.73 -1.23 -0.79
CA SER A 59 -4.45 -0.31 -1.67
C SER A 59 -5.97 -0.53 -1.63
N GLU A 60 -6.41 -1.80 -1.55
CA GLU A 60 -7.83 -2.13 -1.39
C GLU A 60 -8.42 -1.58 -0.08
N ILE A 61 -7.75 -1.78 1.05
CA ILE A 61 -8.18 -1.27 2.37
C ILE A 61 -8.19 0.26 2.38
N ALA A 62 -7.20 0.89 1.73
CA ALA A 62 -7.11 2.34 1.58
C ALA A 62 -8.23 2.92 0.70
N GLY A 63 -8.91 2.10 -0.10
CA GLY A 63 -9.90 2.56 -1.09
C GLY A 63 -9.27 3.31 -2.26
N LEU A 64 -8.02 2.98 -2.59
CA LEU A 64 -7.22 3.65 -3.62
C LEU A 64 -6.86 2.68 -4.75
N SER A 65 -6.56 3.24 -5.93
CA SER A 65 -5.89 2.45 -6.95
C SER A 65 -4.49 2.04 -6.47
N LEU A 66 -3.93 0.97 -7.04
CA LEU A 66 -2.57 0.54 -6.71
C LEU A 66 -1.55 1.66 -6.96
N ASN A 67 -1.70 2.38 -8.08
CA ASN A 67 -0.81 3.48 -8.44
C ASN A 67 -0.91 4.66 -7.46
N ASP A 68 -2.11 5.02 -7.03
CA ASP A 68 -2.29 6.10 -6.05
C ASP A 68 -1.70 5.72 -4.70
N PHE A 69 -1.87 4.46 -4.29
CA PHE A 69 -1.27 3.98 -3.06
C PHE A 69 0.27 3.99 -3.13
N ILE A 70 0.85 3.51 -4.25
CA ILE A 70 2.29 3.58 -4.51
C ILE A 70 2.79 5.04 -4.49
N TYR A 71 2.05 5.97 -5.08
CA TYR A 71 2.39 7.39 -5.05
C TYR A 71 2.45 7.94 -3.60
N ILE A 72 1.51 7.56 -2.75
CA ILE A 72 1.52 7.93 -1.33
C ILE A 72 2.72 7.34 -0.59
N LEU A 73 3.11 6.09 -0.90
CA LEU A 73 4.30 5.48 -0.29
C LEU A 73 5.58 6.22 -0.74
N ASN A 74 5.70 6.54 -2.03
CA ASN A 74 6.84 7.27 -2.59
C ASN A 74 7.02 8.66 -2.00
N THR A 75 5.93 9.45 -1.88
CA THR A 75 5.98 10.80 -1.29
C THR A 75 6.45 10.82 0.17
N ARG A 76 6.42 9.66 0.83
CA ARG A 76 6.91 9.46 2.21
C ARG A 76 8.20 8.67 2.29
N ASN A 77 8.86 8.37 1.17
CA ASN A 77 10.04 7.53 1.10
C ASN A 77 9.84 6.12 1.73
N ILE A 78 8.63 5.57 1.61
CA ILE A 78 8.35 4.20 2.05
C ILE A 78 8.61 3.26 0.86
N PRO A 79 9.58 2.33 0.98
CA PRO A 79 9.85 1.36 -0.07
C PRO A 79 8.66 0.40 -0.22
N TRP A 80 8.15 0.27 -1.44
CA TRP A 80 6.99 -0.56 -1.75
C TRP A 80 7.32 -1.75 -2.66
N SER A 81 8.43 -1.67 -3.38
CA SER A 81 9.05 -2.78 -4.09
C SER A 81 10.31 -3.21 -3.35
N GLU A 82 10.55 -4.51 -3.33
CA GLU A 82 11.89 -5.03 -3.03
C GLU A 82 12.74 -4.96 -4.29
N TYR A 83 12.77 -3.81 -5.00
CA TYR A 83 13.70 -3.64 -6.11
C TYR A 83 15.11 -3.62 -5.54
N THR A 84 15.77 -4.76 -5.64
CA THR A 84 17.10 -4.96 -5.10
C THR A 84 18.17 -4.46 -6.07
N GLU A 85 19.38 -4.25 -5.57
CA GLU A 85 20.53 -3.96 -6.43
C GLU A 85 20.79 -5.09 -7.45
N SER A 86 20.45 -6.35 -7.10
CA SER A 86 20.47 -7.46 -8.04
C SER A 86 19.43 -7.34 -9.16
N ASP A 87 18.21 -6.88 -8.85
CA ASP A 87 17.18 -6.68 -9.88
C ASP A 87 17.59 -5.58 -10.85
N PHE A 88 18.19 -4.49 -10.34
CA PHE A 88 18.78 -3.43 -11.16
C PHE A 88 19.88 -3.95 -12.11
N LEU A 89 20.78 -4.78 -11.60
CA LEU A 89 21.87 -5.35 -12.40
C LEU A 89 21.33 -6.31 -13.46
N GLN A 90 20.32 -7.13 -13.15
CA GLN A 90 19.71 -8.02 -14.13
C GLN A 90 19.01 -7.26 -15.25
N ASP A 91 18.23 -6.22 -14.91
CA ASP A 91 17.59 -5.36 -15.91
C ASP A 91 18.63 -4.65 -16.79
N SER A 92 19.74 -4.18 -16.18
CA SER A 92 20.84 -3.53 -16.91
C SER A 92 21.51 -4.45 -17.93
N VAL A 93 21.64 -5.74 -17.60
CA VAL A 93 22.17 -6.77 -18.52
C VAL A 93 21.17 -7.03 -19.65
N ALA A 94 19.90 -7.26 -19.32
CA ALA A 94 18.85 -7.53 -20.30
C ALA A 94 18.68 -6.38 -21.31
N ILE A 95 18.69 -5.13 -20.84
CA ILE A 95 18.63 -3.95 -21.72
C ILE A 95 19.84 -3.90 -22.67
N ARG A 96 21.04 -4.21 -22.17
CA ARG A 96 22.26 -4.20 -23.00
C ARG A 96 22.24 -5.28 -24.08
N GLU A 97 21.66 -6.44 -23.79
CA GLU A 97 21.48 -7.53 -24.76
C GLU A 97 20.46 -7.12 -25.84
N LEU A 98 19.31 -6.57 -25.44
CA LEU A 98 18.30 -6.08 -26.39
C LEU A 98 18.84 -4.99 -27.32
N VAL A 99 19.63 -4.05 -26.81
CA VAL A 99 20.27 -2.99 -27.62
C VAL A 99 21.29 -3.58 -28.60
N ARG A 100 21.99 -4.65 -28.23
CA ARG A 100 22.92 -5.36 -29.12
C ARG A 100 22.19 -6.12 -30.22
N GLU A 101 21.09 -6.78 -29.90
CA GLU A 101 20.28 -7.53 -30.88
C GLU A 101 19.50 -6.61 -31.83
N SER A 102 19.21 -5.38 -31.42
CA SER A 102 18.50 -4.37 -32.23
C SER A 102 19.45 -3.50 -33.09
N GLY A 103 20.76 -3.75 -33.00
CA GLY A 103 21.82 -2.95 -33.63
C GLY A 103 22.40 -3.53 -34.92
N ASP A 104 21.82 -4.62 -35.46
CA ASP A 104 22.13 -5.22 -36.77
C ASP A 104 21.00 -4.97 -37.79
#